data_AF-A0A966BB32-F1
#
_entry.id   AF-A0A966BB32-F1
#
_cell.length_a   1.000
_cell.length_b   1.000
_cell.length_c   1.000
_cell.angle_alpha   90.00
_cell.angle_beta   90.00
_cell.angle_gamma   90.00
#
_symmetry.space_group_name_H-M   'P 1'
#
loop_
_entity.id
_entity.type
_entity.pdbx_description
1 polymer ?
#
loop_
_entity_poly.entity_id
_entity_poly.type
_entity_poly.pdbx_seq_one_letter_code
_entity_poly.pdbx_strand_id
1 'polypeptide(L)'
;MTSSPTNRGLVLVTGASGYVGGRLVGQLLDAGYQVRCLARTPEKLDRSPWRARVEVVEGDVEGDLGGAVDGVDFVYYLIHNIGDGVQWEEREAAGAANLRDAATAAGVNRIVYLGGLGDSTSDELSVHLESRHNVGRVLADGPVPVTELRAAVIIGAGSASFEMLRYLVEVLPMMVTPKWVDTRCQPIGIRDVIRYLVEVLDIEETANRVLEIGGPDVLTYREMMAVYAQEAGLRRRLIIPVPVLTPRLSSHWVGLVTPLPRSLARPLVSSLVNEVVVNEPAILELCPIERMPYAVAVRRALERTRVHDVSTRWTGAQNVALAGPLPTDPDWSGGAVVHDRRDRFVDATEEATHQALCRIGGQSGWYGSDWLWSIRGFLDKIIGGPGMRRGRRDPDDLHVGDPVDFWRVEAIESNELLRLRAEMRLPGVASLEWRIEPAPDSEHGPRCRVHQTATFVPRGLWGRLYWYSVAPFHHFVFPRLLDGIAADAESGSSHTLFPE
;
A
#
# COMPACT_ATOMS: atom_id res chain seq x y z
N MET A 1 1.16 35.61 -12.22
CA MET A 1 -0.29 35.84 -12.08
C MET A 1 -0.88 34.60 -11.44
N THR A 2 -1.05 34.63 -10.12
CA THR A 2 -1.68 33.56 -9.34
C THR A 2 -3.19 33.66 -9.56
N SER A 3 -3.75 32.73 -10.32
CA SER A 3 -5.19 32.57 -10.45
C SER A 3 -5.80 32.37 -9.07
N SER A 4 -6.75 33.22 -8.67
CA SER A 4 -7.62 32.94 -7.52
C SER A 4 -8.23 31.54 -7.71
N PRO A 5 -8.36 30.73 -6.65
CA PRO A 5 -9.02 29.45 -6.76
C PRO A 5 -10.48 29.70 -7.18
N THR A 6 -10.86 29.20 -8.35
CA THR A 6 -12.27 29.07 -8.72
C THR A 6 -12.90 28.11 -7.72
N ASN A 7 -13.71 28.62 -6.79
CA ASN A 7 -14.44 27.80 -5.84
C ASN A 7 -15.50 26.99 -6.61
N ARG A 8 -15.19 25.72 -6.91
CA ARG A 8 -16.06 24.80 -7.67
C ARG A 8 -17.16 24.12 -6.83
N GLY A 9 -17.32 24.54 -5.57
CA GLY A 9 -18.28 23.97 -4.63
C GLY A 9 -17.65 23.04 -3.60
N LEU A 10 -18.47 22.59 -2.65
CA LEU A 10 -18.10 21.69 -1.57
C LEU A 10 -18.49 20.25 -1.91
N VAL A 11 -17.51 19.36 -1.81
CA VAL A 11 -17.67 17.92 -2.04
C VAL A 11 -17.56 17.17 -0.72
N LEU A 12 -18.57 16.37 -0.38
CA LEU A 12 -18.48 15.38 0.68
C LEU A 12 -17.95 14.05 0.13
N VAL A 13 -16.85 13.55 0.68
CA VAL A 13 -16.31 12.22 0.36
C VAL A 13 -16.57 11.29 1.53
N THR A 14 -17.45 10.31 1.35
CA THR A 14 -17.56 9.18 2.26
C THR A 14 -16.49 8.13 1.91
N GLY A 15 -15.98 7.39 2.90
CA GLY A 15 -14.94 6.39 2.65
C GLY A 15 -13.57 6.99 2.30
N ALA A 16 -13.27 8.23 2.74
CA ALA A 16 -12.00 8.91 2.50
C ALA A 16 -10.77 8.18 3.10
N SER A 17 -10.96 7.34 4.11
CA SER A 17 -9.93 6.46 4.67
C SER A 17 -9.71 5.18 3.86
N GLY A 18 -10.57 4.91 2.88
CA GLY A 18 -10.48 3.75 2.00
C GLY A 18 -9.54 3.96 0.81
N TYR A 19 -9.26 2.87 0.10
CA TYR A 19 -8.28 2.83 -1.00
C TYR A 19 -8.52 3.87 -2.11
N VAL A 20 -9.77 3.96 -2.59
CA VAL A 20 -10.16 4.89 -3.66
C VAL A 20 -10.34 6.31 -3.10
N GLY A 21 -11.06 6.46 -1.98
CA GLY A 21 -11.34 7.76 -1.37
C GLY A 21 -10.06 8.53 -1.01
N GLY A 22 -9.08 7.85 -0.40
CA GLY A 22 -7.80 8.48 -0.03
C GLY A 22 -6.99 9.00 -1.20
N ARG A 23 -7.19 8.43 -2.40
CA ARG A 23 -6.58 8.88 -3.67
C ARG A 23 -7.40 9.95 -4.36
N LEU A 24 -8.73 9.90 -4.24
CA LEU A 24 -9.65 10.85 -4.85
C LEU A 24 -9.56 12.24 -4.22
N VAL A 25 -9.52 12.34 -2.89
CA VAL A 25 -9.56 13.61 -2.16
C VAL A 25 -8.49 14.59 -2.63
N GLY A 26 -7.25 14.11 -2.79
CA GLY A 26 -6.16 14.95 -3.31
C GLY A 26 -6.45 15.51 -4.70
N GLN A 27 -7.03 14.70 -5.59
CA GLN A 27 -7.35 15.11 -6.96
C GLN A 27 -8.54 16.08 -7.03
N LEU A 28 -9.54 15.93 -6.16
CA LEU A 28 -10.63 16.90 -6.05
C LEU A 28 -10.14 18.27 -5.59
N LEU A 29 -9.25 18.30 -4.58
CA LEU A 29 -8.61 19.54 -4.13
C LEU A 29 -7.80 20.21 -5.24
N ASP A 30 -7.01 19.42 -5.96
CA ASP A 30 -6.18 19.93 -7.05
C ASP A 30 -7.03 20.39 -8.26
N ALA A 31 -8.22 19.81 -8.43
CA ALA A 31 -9.24 20.26 -9.39
C ALA A 31 -10.00 21.52 -8.95
N GLY A 32 -9.79 22.03 -7.73
CA GLY A 32 -10.38 23.29 -7.23
C GLY A 32 -11.66 23.14 -6.41
N TYR A 33 -12.03 21.92 -6.00
CA TYR A 33 -13.15 21.71 -5.08
C TYR A 33 -12.69 21.90 -3.62
N GLN A 34 -13.61 22.36 -2.77
CA GLN A 34 -13.47 22.21 -1.33
C GLN A 34 -13.89 20.78 -0.97
N VAL A 35 -13.17 20.13 -0.06
CA VAL A 35 -13.46 18.74 0.31
C VAL A 35 -13.71 18.62 1.80
N ARG A 36 -14.84 17.99 2.13
CA ARG A 36 -15.19 17.50 3.46
C ARG A 36 -15.15 15.98 3.45
N CYS A 37 -14.52 15.38 4.45
CA CYS A 37 -14.44 13.93 4.60
C CYS A 37 -15.33 13.48 5.75
N LEU A 38 -16.22 12.50 5.50
CA LEU A 38 -16.92 11.79 6.56
C LEU A 38 -16.06 10.60 7.03
N ALA A 39 -15.75 10.53 8.32
CA ALA A 39 -14.96 9.44 8.87
C ALA A 39 -15.46 8.98 10.25
N ARG A 40 -15.63 7.67 10.43
CA ARG A 40 -15.92 7.04 11.73
C ARG A 40 -14.79 7.16 12.74
N THR A 41 -13.56 7.33 12.25
CA THR A 41 -12.33 7.41 13.04
C THR A 41 -11.43 8.44 12.36
N PRO A 42 -11.60 9.73 12.66
CA PRO A 42 -10.89 10.84 12.01
C PRO A 42 -9.36 10.67 12.01
N GLU A 43 -8.80 10.05 13.05
CA GLU A 43 -7.36 9.83 13.24
C GLU A 43 -6.74 9.00 12.11
N LYS A 44 -7.54 8.14 11.45
CA LYS A 44 -7.09 7.36 10.28
C LYS A 44 -6.69 8.25 9.11
N LEU A 45 -7.21 9.48 9.05
CA LEU A 45 -6.90 10.44 8.00
C LEU A 45 -5.63 11.25 8.29
N ASP A 46 -5.08 11.22 9.50
CA ASP A 46 -3.98 12.11 9.90
C ASP A 46 -2.69 11.86 9.13
N ARG A 47 -2.50 10.63 8.63
CA ARG A 47 -1.37 10.26 7.77
C ARG A 47 -1.57 10.64 6.30
N SER A 48 -2.74 11.18 5.93
CA SER A 48 -3.04 11.54 4.55
C SER A 48 -2.28 12.80 4.14
N PRO A 49 -1.63 12.84 2.95
CA PRO A 49 -0.91 14.03 2.48
C PRO A 49 -1.76 15.29 2.36
N TRP A 50 -3.08 15.13 2.22
CA TRP A 50 -4.05 16.21 2.05
C TRP A 50 -4.77 16.61 3.34
N ARG A 51 -4.47 15.99 4.49
CA ARG A 51 -5.22 16.17 5.74
C ARG A 51 -5.42 17.63 6.16
N ALA A 52 -4.40 18.47 5.95
CA ALA A 52 -4.41 19.89 6.30
C ALA A 52 -5.27 20.78 5.37
N ARG A 53 -5.73 20.24 4.24
CA ARG A 53 -6.49 20.96 3.20
C ARG A 53 -7.98 20.63 3.19
N VAL A 54 -8.46 19.81 4.13
CA VAL A 54 -9.86 19.33 4.15
C VAL A 54 -10.51 19.57 5.50
N GLU A 55 -11.84 19.64 5.47
CA GLU A 55 -12.67 19.47 6.65
C GLU A 55 -12.88 17.99 6.94
N VAL A 56 -12.90 17.59 8.21
CA VAL A 56 -13.24 16.22 8.62
C VAL A 56 -14.41 16.30 9.58
N VAL A 57 -15.49 15.60 9.24
CA VAL A 57 -16.65 15.42 10.11
C VAL A 57 -16.63 13.99 10.61
N GLU A 58 -16.63 13.86 11.94
CA GLU A 58 -16.76 12.56 12.59
C GLU A 58 -18.20 12.07 12.46
N GLY A 59 -18.38 10.86 11.95
CA GLY A 59 -19.71 10.27 11.81
C GLY A 59 -19.72 8.92 11.11
N ASP A 60 -20.82 8.19 11.29
CA ASP A 60 -21.13 6.95 10.59
C ASP A 60 -22.25 7.24 9.56
N VAL A 61 -22.19 6.58 8.40
CA VAL A 61 -23.20 6.73 7.36
C VAL A 61 -24.55 6.13 7.76
N GLU A 62 -24.57 5.26 8.76
CA GLU A 62 -25.80 4.76 9.39
C GLU A 62 -26.33 5.70 10.49
N GLY A 63 -25.60 6.78 10.82
CA GLY A 63 -25.93 7.74 11.88
C GLY A 63 -26.53 9.06 11.38
N ASP A 64 -26.46 10.11 12.21
CA ASP A 64 -26.88 11.46 11.80
C ASP A 64 -25.85 12.08 10.85
N LEU A 65 -26.31 12.46 9.66
CA LEU A 65 -25.49 13.03 8.60
C LEU A 65 -25.70 14.53 8.41
N GLY A 66 -26.58 15.17 9.19
CA GLY A 66 -26.95 16.58 8.99
C GLY A 66 -25.75 17.52 8.94
N GLY A 67 -24.83 17.41 9.90
CA GLY A 67 -23.59 18.21 9.91
C GLY A 67 -22.61 17.86 8.79
N ALA A 68 -22.66 16.64 8.26
CA ALA A 68 -21.79 16.22 7.16
C ALA A 68 -22.26 16.77 5.81
N VAL A 69 -23.57 16.78 5.55
CA VAL A 69 -24.17 17.22 4.28
C VAL A 69 -24.46 18.73 4.21
N ASP A 70 -24.30 19.47 5.30
CA ASP A 70 -24.59 20.91 5.35
C ASP A 70 -23.76 21.71 4.34
N GLY A 71 -24.42 22.44 3.43
CA GLY A 71 -23.77 23.24 2.39
C GLY A 71 -23.00 22.43 1.34
N VAL A 72 -23.23 21.12 1.22
CA VAL A 72 -22.56 20.24 0.25
C VAL A 72 -23.24 20.30 -1.12
N ASP A 73 -22.46 20.53 -2.17
CA ASP A 73 -22.93 20.52 -3.56
C ASP A 73 -22.92 19.12 -4.15
N PHE A 74 -21.90 18.30 -3.84
CA PHE A 74 -21.70 16.98 -4.43
C PHE A 74 -21.28 15.95 -3.38
N VAL A 75 -21.73 14.71 -3.54
CA VAL A 75 -21.37 13.62 -2.62
C VAL A 75 -20.73 12.46 -3.37
N TYR A 76 -19.58 11.99 -2.92
CA TYR A 76 -19.05 10.68 -3.32
C TYR A 76 -19.40 9.63 -2.26
N TYR A 77 -20.12 8.59 -2.68
CA TYR A 77 -20.35 7.40 -1.86
C TYR A 77 -19.31 6.33 -2.19
N LEU A 78 -18.25 6.21 -1.37
CA LEU A 78 -17.17 5.23 -1.58
C LEU A 78 -17.04 4.25 -0.40
N ILE A 79 -18.04 4.22 0.47
CA ILE A 79 -18.09 3.22 1.54
C ILE A 79 -18.36 1.85 0.93
N HIS A 80 -17.57 0.88 1.39
CA HIS A 80 -17.74 -0.50 1.06
C HIS A 80 -17.40 -1.35 2.30
N ASN A 81 -18.41 -1.96 2.91
CA ASN A 81 -18.31 -2.69 4.18
C ASN A 81 -17.94 -4.17 3.98
N ILE A 82 -17.26 -4.48 2.87
CA ILE A 82 -16.82 -5.84 2.58
C ILE A 82 -15.92 -6.36 3.70
N GLY A 83 -16.46 -7.34 4.44
CA GLY A 83 -15.74 -8.02 5.50
C GLY A 83 -16.05 -7.55 6.93
N ASP A 84 -17.07 -6.71 7.14
CA ASP A 84 -17.55 -6.28 8.46
C ASP A 84 -18.42 -7.34 9.20
N GLY A 85 -18.53 -8.56 8.66
CA GLY A 85 -19.16 -9.69 9.34
C GLY A 85 -20.43 -10.21 8.65
N VAL A 86 -21.45 -10.56 9.43
CA VAL A 86 -22.75 -11.08 8.95
C VAL A 86 -23.69 -9.90 8.68
N GLN A 87 -24.53 -9.98 7.64
CA GLN A 87 -25.47 -8.92 7.23
C GLN A 87 -24.81 -7.60 6.78
N TRP A 88 -23.67 -7.69 6.11
CA TRP A 88 -23.01 -6.51 5.57
C TRP A 88 -23.82 -5.92 4.40
N GLU A 89 -24.59 -6.77 3.70
CA GLU A 89 -25.47 -6.41 2.59
C GLU A 89 -26.58 -5.43 3.04
N GLU A 90 -27.27 -5.74 4.13
CA GLU A 90 -28.35 -4.91 4.67
C GLU A 90 -27.81 -3.57 5.20
N ARG A 91 -26.63 -3.58 5.81
CA ARG A 91 -25.97 -2.36 6.30
C ARG A 91 -25.50 -1.45 5.16
N GLU A 92 -24.99 -2.01 4.07
CA GLU A 92 -24.66 -1.21 2.88
C GLU A 92 -25.90 -0.52 2.30
N ALA A 93 -27.02 -1.24 2.21
CA ALA A 93 -28.28 -0.67 1.74
C ALA A 93 -28.84 0.39 2.71
N ALA A 94 -28.77 0.15 4.02
CA ALA A 94 -29.24 1.10 5.03
C ALA A 94 -28.41 2.40 5.02
N GLY A 95 -27.08 2.30 4.96
CA GLY A 95 -26.20 3.47 4.83
C GLY A 95 -26.45 4.27 3.54
N ALA A 96 -26.69 3.57 2.42
CA ALA A 96 -27.02 4.20 1.15
C ALA A 96 -28.36 4.96 1.22
N ALA A 97 -29.39 4.35 1.81
CA ALA A 97 -30.69 4.99 2.01
C ALA A 97 -30.58 6.23 2.90
N ASN A 98 -29.84 6.14 4.00
CA ASN A 98 -29.65 7.27 4.91
C ASN A 98 -28.90 8.43 4.25
N LEU A 99 -27.84 8.15 3.47
CA LEU A 99 -27.16 9.19 2.70
C LEU A 99 -28.09 9.82 1.67
N ARG A 100 -28.86 9.01 0.91
CA ARG A 100 -29.82 9.53 -0.08
C ARG A 100 -30.80 10.51 0.57
N ASP A 101 -31.38 10.13 1.71
CA ASP A 101 -32.37 10.95 2.40
C ASP A 101 -31.72 12.24 2.94
N ALA A 102 -30.53 12.15 3.53
CA ALA A 102 -29.77 13.32 4.00
C ALA A 102 -29.35 14.26 2.86
N ALA A 103 -28.85 13.71 1.74
CA ALA A 103 -28.47 14.48 0.56
C ALA A 103 -29.68 15.18 -0.08
N THR A 104 -30.83 14.51 -0.08
CA THR A 104 -32.11 15.09 -0.54
C THR A 104 -32.53 16.26 0.35
N ALA A 105 -32.48 16.09 1.67
CA ALA A 105 -32.83 17.14 2.62
C ALA A 105 -31.90 18.36 2.54
N ALA A 106 -30.61 18.14 2.25
CA ALA A 106 -29.61 19.20 2.09
C ALA A 106 -29.61 19.87 0.71
N GLY A 107 -30.34 19.32 -0.27
CA GLY A 107 -30.36 19.88 -1.63
C GLY A 107 -29.07 19.64 -2.42
N VAL A 108 -28.39 18.52 -2.18
CA VAL A 108 -27.20 18.11 -2.93
C VAL A 108 -27.51 18.03 -4.43
N ASN A 109 -26.60 18.52 -5.27
CA ASN A 109 -26.80 18.58 -6.72
C ASN A 109 -26.56 17.23 -7.41
N ARG A 110 -25.61 16.42 -6.92
CA ARG A 110 -25.31 15.09 -7.50
C ARG A 110 -24.64 14.16 -6.49
N ILE A 111 -24.98 12.88 -6.58
CA ILE A 111 -24.27 11.79 -5.92
C ILE A 111 -23.45 11.02 -6.97
N VAL A 112 -22.18 10.76 -6.68
CA VAL A 112 -21.32 9.89 -7.47
C VAL A 112 -21.03 8.62 -6.67
N TYR A 113 -21.34 7.47 -7.25
CA TYR A 113 -21.13 6.16 -6.65
C TYR A 113 -20.16 5.35 -7.50
N LEU A 114 -19.11 4.80 -6.89
CA LEU A 114 -18.30 3.77 -7.53
C LEU A 114 -18.87 2.42 -7.10
N GLY A 115 -19.50 1.69 -8.02
CA GLY A 115 -20.11 0.37 -7.84
C GLY A 115 -19.19 -0.79 -8.25
N GLY A 116 -19.79 -1.93 -8.61
CA GLY A 116 -19.08 -3.12 -9.10
C GLY A 116 -19.58 -3.52 -10.49
N LEU A 117 -18.67 -3.80 -11.42
CA LEU A 117 -19.04 -4.30 -12.75
C LEU A 117 -19.55 -5.74 -12.64
N GLY A 118 -20.62 -6.03 -13.37
CA GLY A 118 -21.25 -7.34 -13.45
C GLY A 118 -22.43 -7.26 -14.41
N ASP A 119 -22.70 -8.34 -15.11
CA ASP A 119 -23.81 -8.41 -16.05
C ASP A 119 -25.15 -8.29 -15.30
N SER A 120 -25.80 -7.14 -15.43
CA SER A 120 -27.11 -6.88 -14.82
C SER A 120 -28.26 -7.66 -15.47
N THR A 121 -28.00 -8.35 -16.58
CA THR A 121 -28.98 -9.22 -17.27
C THR A 121 -28.86 -10.69 -16.85
N SER A 122 -27.82 -11.03 -16.07
CA SER A 122 -27.59 -12.38 -15.57
C SER A 122 -28.24 -12.60 -14.20
N ASP A 123 -29.02 -13.67 -14.07
CA ASP A 123 -29.59 -14.13 -12.79
C ASP A 123 -28.53 -14.73 -11.83
N GLU A 124 -27.26 -14.82 -12.26
CA GLU A 124 -26.19 -15.54 -11.54
C GLU A 124 -25.14 -14.60 -10.90
N LEU A 125 -25.47 -13.32 -10.65
CA LEU A 125 -24.55 -12.42 -9.94
C LEU A 125 -24.19 -12.97 -8.56
N SER A 126 -22.90 -12.92 -8.23
CA SER A 126 -22.47 -13.20 -6.85
C SER A 126 -23.15 -12.24 -5.87
N VAL A 127 -23.39 -12.71 -4.64
CA VAL A 127 -23.96 -11.89 -3.54
C VAL A 127 -23.21 -10.56 -3.39
N HIS A 128 -21.89 -10.59 -3.59
CA HIS A 128 -21.06 -9.39 -3.58
C HIS A 128 -21.48 -8.36 -4.65
N LEU A 129 -21.61 -8.78 -5.92
CA LEU A 129 -21.96 -7.87 -7.00
C LEU A 129 -23.43 -7.41 -6.92
N GLU A 130 -24.35 -8.29 -6.53
CA GLU A 130 -25.76 -7.92 -6.36
C GLU A 130 -25.93 -6.86 -5.26
N SER A 131 -25.23 -6.98 -4.13
CA SER A 131 -25.25 -5.96 -3.07
C SER A 131 -24.75 -4.61 -3.59
N ARG A 132 -23.71 -4.61 -4.44
CA ARG A 132 -23.15 -3.38 -5.03
C ARG A 132 -24.10 -2.70 -6.00
N HIS A 133 -24.81 -3.48 -6.82
CA HIS A 133 -25.87 -2.97 -7.69
C HIS A 133 -27.06 -2.47 -6.88
N ASN A 134 -27.41 -3.16 -5.79
CA ASN A 134 -28.47 -2.74 -4.90
C ASN A 134 -28.20 -1.37 -4.26
N VAL A 135 -26.98 -1.11 -3.79
CA VAL A 135 -26.58 0.22 -3.30
C VAL A 135 -26.78 1.30 -4.36
N GLY A 136 -26.39 1.03 -5.61
CA GLY A 136 -26.61 1.96 -6.73
C GLY A 136 -28.09 2.26 -6.94
N ARG A 137 -28.94 1.22 -6.93
CA ARG A 137 -30.41 1.37 -7.01
C ARG A 137 -30.97 2.19 -5.85
N VAL A 138 -30.55 1.91 -4.61
CA VAL A 138 -31.02 2.62 -3.42
C VAL A 138 -30.64 4.10 -3.48
N LEU A 139 -29.39 4.43 -3.83
CA LEU A 139 -28.97 5.83 -3.97
C LEU A 139 -29.78 6.56 -5.05
N ALA A 140 -30.09 5.89 -6.15
CA ALA A 140 -30.85 6.45 -7.28
C ALA A 140 -32.36 6.51 -7.05
N ASP A 141 -32.89 5.86 -6.00
CA ASP A 141 -34.31 5.89 -5.61
C ASP A 141 -34.68 7.18 -4.86
N GLY A 142 -34.19 8.32 -5.35
CA GLY A 142 -34.38 9.64 -4.76
C GLY A 142 -34.31 10.74 -5.82
N PRO A 143 -34.61 11.99 -5.47
CA PRO A 143 -34.65 13.09 -6.43
C PRO A 143 -33.26 13.63 -6.81
N VAL A 144 -32.22 13.35 -6.02
CA VAL A 144 -30.85 13.79 -6.31
C VAL A 144 -30.27 12.94 -7.44
N PRO A 145 -29.78 13.54 -8.55
CA PRO A 145 -29.20 12.79 -9.65
C PRO A 145 -28.00 11.93 -9.22
N VAL A 146 -27.94 10.70 -9.73
CA VAL A 146 -26.86 9.75 -9.41
C VAL A 146 -26.05 9.39 -10.64
N THR A 147 -24.72 9.52 -10.56
CA THR A 147 -23.77 8.93 -11.50
C THR A 147 -23.16 7.70 -10.86
N GLU A 148 -23.51 6.51 -11.36
CA GLU A 148 -22.90 5.24 -10.93
C GLU A 148 -21.80 4.83 -11.93
N LEU A 149 -20.56 4.76 -11.46
CA LEU A 149 -19.44 4.17 -12.20
C LEU A 149 -19.25 2.71 -11.78
N ARG A 150 -19.38 1.77 -12.72
CA ARG A 150 -19.17 0.33 -12.45
C ARG A 150 -17.80 -0.11 -12.95
N ALA A 151 -16.91 -0.45 -12.02
CA ALA A 151 -15.56 -0.90 -12.34
C ALA A 151 -15.39 -2.41 -12.11
N ALA A 152 -14.57 -3.03 -12.95
CA ALA A 152 -14.08 -4.39 -12.74
C ALA A 152 -12.95 -4.40 -11.68
N VAL A 153 -11.96 -5.28 -11.87
CA VAL A 153 -10.78 -5.34 -11.00
C VAL A 153 -9.94 -4.07 -11.13
N ILE A 154 -9.84 -3.30 -10.03
CA ILE A 154 -9.01 -2.10 -9.95
C ILE A 154 -7.56 -2.47 -9.62
N ILE A 155 -6.63 -2.02 -10.46
CA ILE A 155 -5.20 -2.33 -10.38
C ILE A 155 -4.42 -1.13 -9.83
N GLY A 156 -3.72 -1.36 -8.72
CA GLY A 156 -2.83 -0.40 -8.07
C GLY A 156 -2.37 -0.90 -6.70
N ALA A 157 -1.21 -0.45 -6.24
CA ALA A 157 -0.67 -0.86 -4.93
C ALA A 157 -1.62 -0.44 -3.82
N GLY A 158 -2.01 -1.37 -2.94
CA GLY A 158 -3.04 -1.15 -1.91
C GLY A 158 -4.46 -1.61 -2.28
N SER A 159 -4.75 -1.87 -3.56
CA SER A 159 -6.04 -2.44 -3.96
C SER A 159 -6.15 -3.90 -3.52
N ALA A 160 -7.23 -4.27 -2.82
CA ALA A 160 -7.44 -5.63 -2.34
C ALA A 160 -7.31 -6.70 -3.44
N SER A 161 -7.90 -6.45 -4.61
CA SER A 161 -7.87 -7.38 -5.74
C SER A 161 -6.48 -7.46 -6.38
N PHE A 162 -5.75 -6.34 -6.46
CA PHE A 162 -4.37 -6.33 -6.94
C PHE A 162 -3.44 -7.06 -5.96
N GLU A 163 -3.58 -6.81 -4.66
CA GLU A 163 -2.77 -7.46 -3.63
C GLU A 163 -3.04 -8.97 -3.61
N MET A 164 -4.30 -9.40 -3.79
CA MET A 164 -4.64 -10.82 -3.92
C MET A 164 -3.90 -11.46 -5.10
N LEU A 165 -3.98 -10.85 -6.28
CA LEU A 165 -3.28 -11.30 -7.47
C LEU A 165 -1.77 -11.37 -7.24
N ARG A 166 -1.18 -10.29 -6.69
CA ARG A 166 0.25 -10.20 -6.38
C ARG A 166 0.68 -11.36 -5.49
N TYR A 167 0.03 -11.56 -4.35
CA TYR A 167 0.45 -12.59 -3.40
C TYR A 167 0.34 -14.00 -3.98
N LEU A 168 -0.74 -14.29 -4.72
CA LEU A 168 -0.88 -15.56 -5.42
C LEU A 168 0.29 -15.80 -6.39
N VAL A 169 0.61 -14.82 -7.23
CA VAL A 169 1.67 -14.97 -8.24
C VAL A 169 3.07 -14.95 -7.65
N GLU A 170 3.32 -14.20 -6.57
CA GLU A 170 4.63 -14.14 -5.92
C GLU A 170 4.93 -15.40 -5.10
N VAL A 171 3.92 -15.95 -4.41
CA VAL A 171 4.10 -17.08 -3.49
C VAL A 171 4.00 -18.43 -4.21
N LEU A 172 3.14 -18.56 -5.22
CA LEU A 172 2.86 -19.86 -5.84
C LEU A 172 3.49 -19.97 -7.25
N PRO A 173 4.67 -20.60 -7.39
CA PRO A 173 5.24 -20.89 -8.71
C PRO A 173 4.40 -21.91 -9.50
N MET A 174 3.67 -22.77 -8.78
CA MET A 174 2.70 -23.73 -9.30
C MET A 174 1.42 -23.62 -8.49
N MET A 175 0.27 -23.64 -9.15
CA MET A 175 -1.04 -23.58 -8.51
C MET A 175 -2.05 -24.49 -9.20
N VAL A 176 -2.83 -25.18 -8.39
CA VAL A 176 -4.02 -25.92 -8.83
C VAL A 176 -5.22 -25.00 -8.60
N THR A 177 -5.88 -24.60 -9.68
CA THR A 177 -6.95 -23.59 -9.63
C THR A 177 -8.28 -24.19 -10.05
N PRO A 178 -9.41 -23.60 -9.66
CA PRO A 178 -10.70 -23.92 -10.28
C PRO A 178 -10.76 -23.46 -11.74
N LYS A 179 -11.81 -23.88 -12.46
CA LYS A 179 -12.04 -23.47 -13.86
C LYS A 179 -12.29 -21.97 -14.05
N TRP A 180 -12.78 -21.26 -13.04
CA TRP A 180 -13.03 -19.80 -13.11
C TRP A 180 -11.75 -18.98 -13.37
N VAL A 181 -10.56 -19.59 -13.27
CA VAL A 181 -9.31 -18.90 -13.67
C VAL A 181 -9.32 -18.45 -15.14
N ASP A 182 -10.16 -19.07 -15.96
CA ASP A 182 -10.35 -18.74 -17.37
C ASP A 182 -11.56 -17.80 -17.60
N THR A 183 -12.22 -17.31 -16.53
CA THR A 183 -13.24 -16.26 -16.62
C THR A 183 -12.60 -14.93 -17.04
N ARG A 184 -13.28 -14.19 -17.93
CA ARG A 184 -12.78 -12.91 -18.45
C ARG A 184 -13.10 -11.75 -17.52
N CYS A 185 -12.22 -10.77 -17.52
CA CYS A 185 -12.38 -9.51 -16.83
C CYS A 185 -11.67 -8.40 -17.62
N GLN A 186 -12.10 -7.15 -17.40
CA GLN A 186 -11.50 -5.99 -18.05
C GLN A 186 -10.88 -5.05 -17.00
N PRO A 187 -9.69 -5.39 -16.46
CA PRO A 187 -9.09 -4.65 -15.36
C PRO A 187 -8.82 -3.19 -15.73
N ILE A 188 -8.91 -2.30 -14.74
CA ILE A 188 -8.68 -0.86 -14.92
C ILE A 188 -7.65 -0.36 -13.90
N GLY A 189 -6.74 0.51 -14.32
CA GLY A 189 -5.78 1.14 -13.41
C GLY A 189 -6.49 2.13 -12.47
N ILE A 190 -6.09 2.19 -11.19
CA ILE A 190 -6.65 3.13 -10.21
C ILE A 190 -6.58 4.59 -10.70
N ARG A 191 -5.54 4.95 -11.47
CA ARG A 191 -5.40 6.30 -12.01
C ARG A 191 -6.52 6.69 -12.95
N ASP A 192 -6.95 5.75 -13.79
CA ASP A 192 -8.04 5.96 -14.74
C ASP A 192 -9.37 6.03 -13.99
N VAL A 193 -9.56 5.18 -12.96
CA VAL A 193 -10.73 5.26 -12.08
C VAL A 193 -10.84 6.62 -11.40
N ILE A 194 -9.76 7.12 -10.80
CA ILE A 194 -9.75 8.45 -10.14
C ILE A 194 -9.99 9.56 -11.16
N ARG A 195 -9.41 9.44 -12.37
CA ARG A 195 -9.64 10.41 -13.45
C ARG A 195 -11.11 10.46 -13.85
N TYR A 196 -11.75 9.31 -14.09
CA TYR A 196 -13.19 9.26 -14.34
C TYR A 196 -13.98 9.87 -13.19
N LEU A 197 -13.68 9.49 -11.95
CA LEU A 197 -14.39 10.03 -10.78
C LEU A 197 -14.34 11.56 -10.70
N VAL A 198 -13.21 12.19 -11.04
CA VAL A 198 -13.10 13.65 -11.06
C VAL A 198 -13.80 14.26 -12.27
N GLU A 199 -13.58 13.73 -13.48
CA GLU A 199 -14.09 14.32 -14.72
C GLU A 199 -15.62 14.25 -14.84
N VAL A 200 -16.28 13.21 -14.29
CA VAL A 200 -17.75 13.06 -14.38
C VAL A 200 -18.55 14.12 -13.61
N LEU A 201 -17.92 14.89 -12.72
CA LEU A 201 -18.61 16.02 -12.09
C LEU A 201 -18.82 17.19 -13.06
N ASP A 202 -17.94 17.35 -14.04
CA ASP A 202 -17.99 18.45 -15.02
C ASP A 202 -18.88 18.11 -16.25
N ILE A 203 -19.44 16.90 -16.32
CA ILE A 203 -20.22 16.40 -17.47
C ILE A 203 -21.67 16.22 -17.04
N GLU A 204 -22.60 17.00 -17.58
CA GLU A 204 -24.01 16.94 -17.16
C GLU A 204 -24.68 15.64 -17.62
N GLU A 205 -24.29 15.16 -18.80
CA GLU A 205 -24.83 13.96 -19.46
C GLU A 205 -24.57 12.66 -18.69
N THR A 206 -23.68 12.68 -17.69
CA THR A 206 -23.42 11.53 -16.80
C THR A 206 -24.37 11.46 -15.61
N ALA A 207 -25.20 12.48 -15.35
CA ALA A 207 -26.25 12.42 -14.33
C ALA A 207 -27.30 11.37 -14.65
N ASN A 208 -27.79 10.66 -13.64
CA ASN A 208 -28.79 9.59 -13.75
C ASN A 208 -28.38 8.46 -14.70
N ARG A 209 -27.08 8.13 -14.73
CA ARG A 209 -26.52 7.08 -15.58
C ARG A 209 -25.72 6.09 -14.76
N VAL A 210 -25.86 4.83 -15.16
CA VAL A 210 -24.93 3.76 -14.86
C VAL A 210 -23.92 3.71 -16.02
N LEU A 211 -22.65 3.85 -15.72
CA LEU A 211 -21.57 3.91 -16.71
C LEU A 211 -20.49 2.89 -16.34
N GLU A 212 -20.22 1.97 -17.25
CA GLU A 212 -19.23 0.92 -17.06
C GLU A 212 -17.83 1.41 -17.43
N ILE A 213 -16.85 1.20 -16.54
CA ILE A 213 -15.46 1.61 -16.74
C ILE A 213 -14.52 0.39 -16.72
N GLY A 214 -13.67 0.30 -17.73
CA GLY A 214 -12.69 -0.77 -17.90
C GLY A 214 -11.44 -0.30 -18.64
N GLY A 215 -10.31 -0.96 -18.41
CA GLY A 215 -9.08 -0.72 -19.18
C GLY A 215 -9.20 -1.16 -20.65
N PRO A 216 -8.16 -0.98 -21.47
CA PRO A 216 -8.21 -1.35 -22.87
C PRO A 216 -8.10 -2.88 -23.09
N ASP A 217 -7.59 -3.62 -22.11
CA ASP A 217 -7.33 -5.06 -22.22
C ASP A 217 -8.46 -5.89 -21.58
N VAL A 218 -9.03 -6.83 -22.33
CA VAL A 218 -9.90 -7.89 -21.81
C VAL A 218 -9.07 -9.16 -21.66
N LEU A 219 -8.95 -9.66 -20.44
CA LEU A 219 -8.06 -10.75 -20.07
C LEU A 219 -8.80 -11.79 -19.23
N THR A 220 -8.34 -13.02 -19.26
CA THR A 220 -8.66 -14.02 -18.24
C THR A 220 -7.83 -13.80 -16.97
N TYR A 221 -8.27 -14.30 -15.82
CA TYR A 221 -7.44 -14.27 -14.60
C TYR A 221 -6.11 -15.00 -14.78
N ARG A 222 -6.06 -16.06 -15.61
CA ARG A 222 -4.83 -16.72 -16.03
C ARG A 222 -3.87 -15.79 -16.74
N GLU A 223 -4.37 -15.01 -17.70
CA GLU A 223 -3.56 -14.04 -18.46
C GLU A 223 -3.10 -12.89 -17.58
N MET A 224 -3.97 -12.38 -16.69
CA MET A 224 -3.58 -11.39 -15.68
C MET A 224 -2.40 -11.88 -14.84
N MET A 225 -2.46 -13.11 -14.33
CA MET A 225 -1.35 -13.72 -13.57
C MET A 225 -0.07 -13.86 -14.38
N ALA A 226 -0.18 -14.17 -15.68
CA ALA A 226 0.97 -14.30 -16.57
C ALA A 226 1.64 -12.95 -16.83
N VAL A 227 0.86 -11.91 -17.15
CA VAL A 227 1.36 -10.54 -17.35
C VAL A 227 1.94 -9.98 -16.05
N TYR A 228 1.30 -10.23 -14.90
CA TYR A 228 1.88 -9.86 -13.60
C TYR A 228 3.26 -10.51 -13.41
N ALA A 229 3.39 -11.81 -13.66
CA ALA A 229 4.67 -12.51 -13.50
C ALA A 229 5.75 -11.90 -14.40
N GLN A 230 5.41 -11.51 -15.63
CA GLN A 230 6.31 -10.85 -16.56
C GLN A 230 6.78 -9.49 -16.02
N GLU A 231 5.86 -8.61 -15.65
CA GLU A 231 6.18 -7.26 -15.12
C GLU A 231 6.93 -7.33 -13.77
N ALA A 232 6.64 -8.35 -12.96
CA ALA A 232 7.35 -8.64 -11.72
C ALA A 232 8.76 -9.24 -11.93
N GLY A 233 9.11 -9.66 -13.15
CA GLY A 233 10.36 -10.35 -13.47
C GLY A 233 10.44 -11.74 -12.82
N LEU A 234 9.31 -12.40 -12.70
CA LEU A 234 9.16 -13.73 -12.13
C LEU A 234 9.09 -14.77 -13.26
N ARG A 235 9.53 -16.00 -12.98
CA ARG A 235 9.34 -17.11 -13.92
C ARG A 235 7.85 -17.35 -14.18
N ARG A 236 7.51 -17.80 -15.38
CA ARG A 236 6.13 -18.19 -15.74
C ARG A 236 5.55 -19.15 -14.69
N ARG A 237 4.31 -18.90 -14.29
CA ARG A 237 3.59 -19.73 -13.30
C ARG A 237 2.94 -20.93 -13.99
N LEU A 238 3.03 -22.10 -13.37
CA LEU A 238 2.30 -23.28 -13.84
C LEU A 238 0.92 -23.29 -13.18
N ILE A 239 -0.13 -23.08 -13.99
CA ILE A 239 -1.51 -22.97 -13.53
C ILE A 239 -2.30 -24.15 -14.09
N ILE A 240 -2.70 -25.08 -13.22
CA ILE A 240 -3.41 -26.31 -13.59
C ILE A 240 -4.88 -26.18 -13.17
N PRO A 241 -5.82 -25.95 -14.12
CA PRO A 241 -7.24 -25.86 -13.79
C PRO A 241 -7.82 -27.26 -13.51
N VAL A 242 -8.63 -27.39 -12.46
CA VAL A 242 -9.33 -28.64 -12.09
C VAL A 242 -10.83 -28.40 -11.88
N PRO A 243 -11.71 -29.36 -12.24
CA PRO A 243 -13.16 -29.19 -12.20
C PRO A 243 -13.78 -29.20 -10.80
N VAL A 244 -13.08 -29.69 -9.78
CA VAL A 244 -13.67 -30.07 -8.48
C VAL A 244 -13.39 -29.12 -7.31
N LEU A 245 -12.60 -28.04 -7.50
CA LEU A 245 -12.46 -27.05 -6.44
C LEU A 245 -13.65 -26.07 -6.46
N THR A 246 -14.44 -26.07 -5.40
CA THR A 246 -15.48 -25.07 -5.19
C THR A 246 -14.87 -23.72 -4.77
N PRO A 247 -15.51 -22.58 -5.07
CA PRO A 247 -15.07 -21.25 -4.61
C PRO A 247 -14.82 -21.17 -3.09
N ARG A 248 -15.60 -21.94 -2.31
CA ARG A 248 -15.47 -22.05 -0.85
C ARG A 248 -14.16 -22.72 -0.42
N LEU A 249 -13.67 -23.72 -1.15
CA LEU A 249 -12.39 -24.37 -0.83
C LEU A 249 -11.22 -23.47 -1.26
N SER A 250 -11.33 -22.79 -2.41
CA SER A 250 -10.31 -21.85 -2.87
C SER A 250 -10.15 -20.64 -1.95
N SER A 251 -11.19 -20.15 -1.27
CA SER A 251 -11.06 -19.02 -0.35
C SER A 251 -10.20 -19.35 0.89
N HIS A 252 -10.23 -20.60 1.37
CA HIS A 252 -9.36 -21.06 2.46
C HIS A 252 -7.90 -21.11 2.02
N TRP A 253 -7.67 -21.57 0.79
CA TRP A 253 -6.34 -21.62 0.18
C TRP A 253 -5.75 -20.21 0.00
N VAL A 254 -6.55 -19.27 -0.51
CA VAL A 254 -6.14 -17.87 -0.67
C VAL A 254 -5.71 -17.30 0.69
N GLY A 255 -6.51 -17.49 1.75
CA GLY A 255 -6.16 -17.03 3.11
C GLY A 255 -4.91 -17.65 3.74
N LEU A 256 -4.30 -18.69 3.15
CA LEU A 256 -3.01 -19.24 3.59
C LEU A 256 -1.81 -18.56 2.90
N VAL A 257 -2.01 -17.98 1.72
CA VAL A 257 -0.92 -17.45 0.88
C VAL A 257 -0.94 -15.94 0.75
N THR A 258 -2.07 -15.30 1.07
CA THR A 258 -2.19 -13.84 1.18
C THR A 258 -2.46 -13.42 2.62
N PRO A 259 -1.85 -12.31 3.10
CA PRO A 259 -2.19 -11.67 4.36
C PRO A 259 -3.54 -10.91 4.34
N LEU A 260 -4.26 -10.91 3.21
CA LEU A 260 -5.61 -10.35 3.15
C LEU A 260 -6.53 -11.00 4.19
N PRO A 261 -7.31 -10.21 4.95
CA PRO A 261 -8.31 -10.75 5.87
C PRO A 261 -9.26 -11.71 5.14
N ARG A 262 -9.60 -12.84 5.77
CA ARG A 262 -10.51 -13.84 5.18
C ARG A 262 -11.88 -13.26 4.83
N SER A 263 -12.33 -12.28 5.61
CA SER A 263 -13.59 -11.57 5.43
C SER A 263 -13.63 -10.75 4.13
N LEU A 264 -12.47 -10.28 3.66
CA LEU A 264 -12.29 -9.59 2.38
C LEU A 264 -12.01 -10.58 1.23
N ALA A 265 -11.18 -11.60 1.48
CA ALA A 265 -10.79 -12.54 0.44
C ALA A 265 -11.95 -13.42 -0.05
N ARG A 266 -12.85 -13.85 0.83
CA ARG A 266 -13.93 -14.79 0.47
C ARG A 266 -14.96 -14.20 -0.50
N PRO A 267 -15.54 -12.99 -0.27
CA PRO A 267 -16.48 -12.40 -1.22
C PRO A 267 -15.82 -12.09 -2.58
N LEU A 268 -14.57 -11.60 -2.57
CA LEU A 268 -13.80 -11.36 -3.79
C LEU A 268 -13.58 -12.63 -4.60
N VAL A 269 -13.17 -13.74 -3.97
CA VAL A 269 -13.01 -15.03 -4.67
C VAL A 269 -14.34 -15.54 -5.22
N SER A 270 -15.44 -15.30 -4.50
CA SER A 270 -16.76 -15.72 -4.97
C SER A 270 -17.26 -14.94 -6.17
N SER A 271 -16.84 -13.68 -6.35
CA SER A 271 -17.21 -12.88 -7.54
C SER A 271 -16.35 -13.17 -8.77
N LEU A 272 -15.20 -13.85 -8.63
CA LEU A 272 -14.33 -14.21 -9.78
C LEU A 272 -15.00 -15.16 -10.78
N VAL A 273 -16.11 -15.81 -10.41
CA VAL A 273 -16.85 -16.68 -11.32
C VAL A 273 -17.67 -15.88 -12.34
N ASN A 274 -18.04 -14.65 -12.02
CA ASN A 274 -18.79 -13.76 -12.90
C ASN A 274 -17.86 -13.07 -13.90
N GLU A 275 -18.26 -13.05 -15.17
CA GLU A 275 -17.57 -12.26 -16.18
C GLU A 275 -17.81 -10.77 -15.93
N VAL A 276 -16.72 -9.98 -15.92
CA VAL A 276 -16.74 -8.54 -15.62
C VAL A 276 -16.05 -7.76 -16.74
N VAL A 277 -16.72 -7.75 -17.89
CA VAL A 277 -16.31 -7.06 -19.13
C VAL A 277 -17.31 -5.96 -19.43
N VAL A 278 -16.83 -4.82 -19.92
CA VAL A 278 -17.69 -3.68 -20.30
C VAL A 278 -18.54 -4.10 -21.50
N ASN A 279 -19.86 -4.05 -21.34
CA ASN A 279 -20.85 -4.30 -22.38
C ASN A 279 -21.23 -2.99 -23.07
N GLU A 280 -21.39 -1.91 -22.29
CA GLU A 280 -21.82 -0.60 -22.79
C GLU A 280 -20.75 0.46 -22.55
N PRO A 281 -19.86 0.72 -23.53
CA PRO A 281 -18.73 1.64 -23.36
C PRO A 281 -19.13 3.12 -23.51
N ALA A 282 -20.35 3.50 -23.10
CA ALA A 282 -20.88 4.87 -23.25
C ALA A 282 -19.98 5.94 -22.60
N ILE A 283 -19.26 5.57 -21.53
CA ILE A 283 -18.30 6.46 -20.88
C ILE A 283 -17.17 6.93 -21.82
N LEU A 284 -16.79 6.14 -22.83
CA LEU A 284 -15.71 6.49 -23.75
C LEU A 284 -16.09 7.65 -24.67
N GLU A 285 -17.38 7.83 -24.92
CA GLU A 285 -17.91 8.95 -25.71
C GLU A 285 -18.10 10.20 -24.84
N LEU A 286 -18.65 10.02 -23.62
CA LEU A 286 -18.94 11.11 -22.70
C LEU A 286 -17.66 11.69 -22.06
N CYS A 287 -16.71 10.84 -21.70
CA CYS A 287 -15.52 11.17 -20.94
C CYS A 287 -14.28 10.50 -21.58
N PRO A 288 -13.83 10.97 -22.75
CA PRO A 288 -12.75 10.31 -23.48
C PRO A 288 -11.40 10.50 -22.76
N ILE A 289 -10.93 9.44 -22.10
CA ILE A 289 -9.59 9.38 -21.51
C ILE A 289 -8.71 8.35 -22.23
N GLU A 290 -7.40 8.61 -22.27
CA GLU A 290 -6.43 7.60 -22.67
C GLU A 290 -6.32 6.55 -21.55
N ARG A 291 -6.85 5.35 -21.83
CA ARG A 291 -6.91 4.24 -20.86
C ARG A 291 -5.58 3.51 -20.81
N MET A 292 -5.10 3.27 -19.59
CA MET A 292 -3.82 2.61 -19.33
C MET A 292 -3.91 1.11 -19.59
N PRO A 293 -2.99 0.54 -20.40
CA PRO A 293 -2.88 -0.91 -20.55
C PRO A 293 -2.58 -1.61 -19.22
N TYR A 294 -3.12 -2.80 -19.05
CA TYR A 294 -3.00 -3.61 -17.84
C TYR A 294 -1.54 -3.82 -17.41
N ALA A 295 -0.66 -4.14 -18.36
CA ALA A 295 0.77 -4.30 -18.10
C ALA A 295 1.41 -3.04 -17.51
N VAL A 296 1.01 -1.86 -17.99
CA VAL A 296 1.49 -0.57 -17.48
C VAL A 296 0.94 -0.29 -16.08
N ALA A 297 -0.33 -0.63 -15.83
CA ALA A 297 -0.94 -0.49 -14.51
C ALA A 297 -0.23 -1.36 -13.46
N VAL A 298 0.09 -2.61 -13.82
CA VAL A 298 0.88 -3.51 -12.95
C VAL A 298 2.29 -2.95 -12.72
N ARG A 299 2.98 -2.52 -13.77
CA ARG A 299 4.32 -1.95 -13.64
C ARG A 299 4.36 -0.77 -12.68
N ARG A 300 3.43 0.17 -12.83
CA ARG A 300 3.31 1.35 -11.95
C ARG A 300 3.01 0.96 -10.50
N ALA A 301 2.19 -0.06 -10.29
CA ALA A 301 1.93 -0.59 -8.95
C ALA A 301 3.18 -1.20 -8.30
N LEU A 302 4.08 -1.79 -9.10
CA LEU A 302 5.34 -2.39 -8.63
C LEU A 302 6.49 -1.39 -8.43
N GLU A 303 6.48 -0.25 -9.15
CA GLU A 303 7.59 0.72 -9.21
C GLU A 303 7.96 1.32 -7.85
N ARG A 304 7.03 1.43 -6.88
CA ARG A 304 7.32 1.90 -5.51
C ARG A 304 7.63 0.79 -4.50
N THR A 305 7.17 -0.44 -4.71
CA THR A 305 7.59 -1.59 -3.86
C THR A 305 9.08 -1.91 -4.03
N ARG A 306 9.64 -1.65 -5.22
CA ARG A 306 11.05 -1.89 -5.53
C ARG A 306 11.99 -0.81 -5.01
N VAL A 307 11.43 0.33 -4.59
CA VAL A 307 12.13 1.57 -4.30
C VAL A 307 11.65 2.02 -2.92
N HIS A 308 12.26 1.46 -1.87
CA HIS A 308 12.34 2.10 -0.53
C HIS A 308 13.21 3.38 -0.57
N ASP A 309 13.41 3.92 -1.77
CA ASP A 309 14.43 4.86 -2.15
C ASP A 309 13.80 6.25 -2.17
N VAL A 310 14.36 7.09 -1.31
CA VAL A 310 14.39 8.54 -1.36
C VAL A 310 13.11 9.31 -1.00
N SER A 311 13.09 9.79 0.25
CA SER A 311 12.41 11.00 0.69
C SER A 311 13.03 12.27 0.09
N THR A 312 13.41 12.30 -1.19
CA THR A 312 13.81 13.56 -1.83
C THR A 312 12.57 14.29 -2.30
N ARG A 313 12.32 15.42 -1.66
CA ARG A 313 11.50 16.53 -2.15
C ARG A 313 11.79 16.77 -3.63
N TRP A 314 10.95 16.24 -4.51
CA TRP A 314 10.91 16.61 -5.91
C TRP A 314 9.47 16.97 -6.28
N THR A 315 9.30 18.19 -6.75
CA THR A 315 8.05 18.88 -7.09
C THR A 315 7.27 18.26 -8.26
N GLY A 316 7.63 17.06 -8.72
CA GLY A 316 6.90 16.25 -9.72
C GLY A 316 6.25 14.96 -9.17
N ALA A 317 6.33 14.70 -7.86
CA ALA A 317 5.93 13.42 -7.24
C ALA A 317 4.41 13.11 -7.26
N GLN A 318 3.56 14.07 -7.64
CA GLN A 318 2.10 13.95 -7.51
C GLN A 318 1.51 12.94 -8.52
N ASN A 319 2.03 12.92 -9.75
CA ASN A 319 1.57 11.99 -10.76
C ASN A 319 2.02 10.55 -10.51
N VAL A 320 3.14 10.29 -9.83
CA VAL A 320 3.58 8.91 -9.53
C VAL A 320 2.86 8.34 -8.29
N ALA A 321 2.34 9.20 -7.40
CA ALA A 321 1.75 8.80 -6.13
C ALA A 321 0.41 8.03 -6.25
N LEU A 322 -0.41 8.30 -7.28
CA LEU A 322 -1.77 7.73 -7.38
C LEU A 322 -1.82 6.21 -7.55
N ALA A 323 -0.85 5.62 -8.28
CA ALA A 323 -0.77 4.16 -8.48
C ALA A 323 0.13 3.43 -7.48
N GLY A 324 0.89 4.19 -6.68
CA GLY A 324 1.80 3.66 -5.67
C GLY A 324 1.16 3.54 -4.28
N PRO A 325 1.88 2.97 -3.30
CA PRO A 325 1.44 2.89 -1.93
C PRO A 325 1.28 4.29 -1.31
N LEU A 326 0.25 4.43 -0.48
CA LEU A 326 -0.02 5.57 0.38
C LEU A 326 0.21 5.20 1.86
N PRO A 327 0.57 6.18 2.74
CA PRO A 327 0.71 5.94 4.18
C PRO A 327 -0.58 5.44 4.87
N THR A 328 -1.73 5.64 4.23
CA THR A 328 -3.05 5.21 4.69
C THR A 328 -3.47 3.86 4.12
N ASP A 329 -2.69 3.27 3.20
CA ASP A 329 -3.01 1.94 2.69
C ASP A 329 -2.88 0.89 3.81
N PRO A 330 -3.67 -0.19 3.76
CA PRO A 330 -3.62 -1.23 4.79
C PRO A 330 -2.25 -1.91 4.87
N ASP A 331 -1.88 -2.42 6.05
CA ASP A 331 -0.58 -3.06 6.31
C ASP A 331 -0.31 -4.31 5.44
N TRP A 332 -1.34 -4.90 4.84
CA TRP A 332 -1.21 -6.01 3.88
C TRP A 332 -0.85 -5.56 2.45
N SER A 333 -0.70 -4.26 2.20
CA SER A 333 -0.37 -3.70 0.89
C SER A 333 1.14 -3.69 0.59
N GLY A 334 1.50 -3.62 -0.69
CA GLY A 334 2.83 -3.19 -1.10
C GLY A 334 3.98 -4.20 -0.95
N GLY A 335 3.77 -5.40 -0.43
CA GLY A 335 4.82 -6.42 -0.32
C GLY A 335 4.63 -7.33 0.89
N ALA A 336 5.38 -8.44 0.97
CA ALA A 336 5.63 -9.05 2.29
C ALA A 336 6.85 -8.39 2.91
N VAL A 337 6.75 -7.16 3.41
CA VAL A 337 7.89 -6.55 4.11
C VAL A 337 7.98 -7.19 5.50
N VAL A 338 9.15 -7.71 5.83
CA VAL A 338 9.41 -8.29 7.15
C VAL A 338 10.44 -7.44 7.88
N HIS A 339 10.17 -7.19 9.16
CA HIS A 339 11.03 -6.38 10.02
C HIS A 339 11.46 -7.20 11.24
N ASP A 340 12.72 -7.05 11.64
CA ASP A 340 13.23 -7.42 12.96
C ASP A 340 13.65 -6.12 13.64
N ARG A 341 12.91 -5.72 14.69
CA ARG A 341 13.13 -4.49 15.45
C ARG A 341 13.63 -4.83 16.84
N ARG A 342 14.68 -4.15 17.27
CA ARG A 342 15.30 -4.33 18.58
C ARG A 342 15.77 -2.99 19.09
N ASP A 343 15.67 -2.79 20.39
CA ASP A 343 16.07 -1.55 21.03
C ASP A 343 17.07 -1.82 22.16
N ARG A 344 17.96 -0.86 22.38
CA ARG A 344 18.90 -0.87 23.50
C ARG A 344 19.05 0.55 24.05
N PHE A 345 19.02 0.68 25.38
CA PHE A 345 19.46 1.90 26.04
C PHE A 345 20.99 1.93 26.10
N VAL A 346 21.58 3.10 25.87
CA VAL A 346 23.03 3.30 25.84
C VAL A 346 23.39 4.46 26.78
N ASP A 347 24.36 4.24 27.65
CA ASP A 347 24.85 5.26 28.59
C ASP A 347 25.96 6.13 27.98
N ALA A 348 25.68 6.71 26.81
CA ALA A 348 26.58 7.56 26.04
C ALA A 348 25.80 8.64 25.28
N THR A 349 26.47 9.74 24.93
CA THR A 349 25.85 10.80 24.11
C THR A 349 25.46 10.29 22.73
N GLU A 350 24.50 10.95 22.09
CA GLU A 350 24.08 10.62 20.73
C GLU A 350 25.25 10.69 19.75
N GLU A 351 26.17 11.64 19.96
CA GLU A 351 27.40 11.78 19.17
C GLU A 351 28.35 10.58 19.33
N ALA A 352 28.63 10.17 20.58
CA ALA A 352 29.49 9.01 20.84
C ALA A 352 28.88 7.71 20.29
N THR A 353 27.55 7.55 20.45
CA THR A 353 26.81 6.42 19.88
C THR A 353 26.83 6.45 18.35
N HIS A 354 26.67 7.61 17.73
CA HIS A 354 26.73 7.75 16.27
C HIS A 354 28.13 7.47 15.72
N GLN A 355 29.20 7.88 16.41
CA GLN A 355 30.57 7.51 16.05
C GLN A 355 30.79 5.99 16.13
N ALA A 356 30.29 5.34 17.19
CA ALA A 356 30.36 3.88 17.31
C ALA A 356 29.62 3.13 16.18
N LEU A 357 28.51 3.69 15.68
CA LEU A 357 27.81 3.20 14.50
C LEU A 357 28.65 3.34 13.22
N CYS A 358 29.34 4.49 13.04
CA CYS A 358 30.18 4.72 11.86
C CYS A 358 31.37 3.75 11.79
N ARG A 359 31.85 3.28 12.95
CA ARG A 359 32.92 2.28 13.05
C ARG A 359 32.51 0.85 12.69
N ILE A 360 31.23 0.55 12.52
CA ILE A 360 30.76 -0.82 12.20
C ILE A 360 31.43 -1.37 10.94
N GLY A 361 31.86 -2.63 11.00
CA GLY A 361 32.47 -3.39 9.90
C GLY A 361 33.97 -3.12 9.75
N GLY A 362 34.57 -3.57 8.64
CA GLY A 362 35.96 -3.22 8.34
C GLY A 362 36.96 -3.78 9.37
N GLN A 363 37.76 -2.92 10.01
CA GLN A 363 38.75 -3.34 11.02
C GLN A 363 38.14 -3.57 12.41
N SER A 364 37.11 -2.79 12.77
CA SER A 364 36.36 -2.93 14.04
C SER A 364 35.42 -4.13 14.03
N GLY A 365 35.08 -4.63 12.84
CA GLY A 365 34.19 -5.77 12.66
C GLY A 365 32.74 -5.46 13.02
N TRP A 366 31.93 -6.50 13.12
CA TRP A 366 30.50 -6.48 13.45
C TRP A 366 30.27 -6.90 14.89
N TYR A 367 31.12 -6.39 15.79
CA TYR A 367 31.08 -6.56 17.24
C TYR A 367 30.72 -7.98 17.71
N GLY A 368 31.55 -8.96 17.35
CA GLY A 368 31.44 -10.35 17.85
C GLY A 368 30.57 -11.28 16.99
N SER A 369 29.97 -10.78 15.91
CA SER A 369 29.25 -11.60 14.91
C SER A 369 30.05 -11.83 13.62
N ASP A 370 31.34 -11.47 13.59
CA ASP A 370 32.19 -11.49 12.40
C ASP A 370 32.28 -12.84 11.70
N TRP A 371 32.26 -13.94 12.46
CA TRP A 371 32.35 -15.28 11.90
C TRP A 371 31.11 -15.66 11.07
N LEU A 372 29.90 -15.26 11.50
CA LEU A 372 28.66 -15.48 10.75
C LEU A 372 28.61 -14.62 9.50
N TRP A 373 29.04 -13.36 9.61
CA TRP A 373 29.17 -12.46 8.45
C TRP A 373 30.25 -12.93 7.48
N SER A 374 31.32 -13.54 7.98
CA SER A 374 32.38 -14.14 7.16
C SER A 374 31.87 -15.35 6.38
N ILE A 375 31.12 -16.25 7.03
CA ILE A 375 30.46 -17.36 6.36
C ILE A 375 29.50 -16.84 5.30
N ARG A 376 28.67 -15.85 5.63
CA ARG A 376 27.72 -15.25 4.68
C ARG A 376 28.45 -14.61 3.50
N GLY A 377 29.51 -13.86 3.76
CA GLY A 377 30.34 -13.22 2.74
C GLY A 377 31.06 -14.21 1.84
N PHE A 378 31.47 -15.37 2.37
CA PHE A 378 32.03 -16.47 1.58
C PHE A 378 30.98 -17.10 0.66
N LEU A 379 29.79 -17.42 1.19
CA LEU A 379 28.67 -17.91 0.39
C LEU A 379 28.28 -16.93 -0.71
N ASP A 380 28.35 -15.62 -0.44
CA ASP A 380 28.09 -14.58 -1.43
C ASP A 380 29.07 -14.63 -2.60
N LYS A 381 30.37 -14.78 -2.31
CA LYS A 381 31.40 -14.91 -3.36
C LYS A 381 31.17 -16.13 -4.24
N ILE A 382 30.79 -17.27 -3.66
CA ILE A 382 30.48 -18.50 -4.43
C ILE A 382 29.36 -18.25 -5.45
N ILE A 383 28.34 -17.48 -5.09
CA ILE A 383 27.23 -17.16 -5.99
C ILE A 383 27.46 -15.91 -6.84
N GLY A 384 28.69 -15.36 -6.87
CA GLY A 384 29.09 -14.22 -7.70
C GLY A 384 28.73 -12.84 -7.14
N GLY A 385 28.51 -12.74 -5.84
CA GLY A 385 28.37 -11.48 -5.10
C GLY A 385 29.71 -10.91 -4.62
N PRO A 386 29.71 -9.68 -4.08
CA PRO A 386 30.92 -9.00 -3.61
C PRO A 386 31.62 -9.70 -2.43
N GLY A 387 30.87 -10.33 -1.52
CA GLY A 387 31.36 -10.90 -0.27
C GLY A 387 32.01 -9.91 0.70
N MET A 388 32.67 -10.42 1.76
CA MET A 388 33.37 -9.55 2.73
C MET A 388 34.62 -8.91 2.11
N ARG A 389 34.80 -7.62 2.46
CA ARG A 389 35.90 -6.71 2.13
C ARG A 389 35.83 -6.01 0.76
N ARG A 390 35.23 -4.81 0.79
CA ARG A 390 35.67 -3.62 0.04
C ARG A 390 36.29 -2.65 1.04
N GLY A 391 37.43 -2.06 0.71
CA GLY A 391 37.99 -0.97 1.51
C GLY A 391 37.02 0.22 1.53
N ARG A 392 36.87 0.87 2.68
CA ARG A 392 36.11 2.12 2.83
C ARG A 392 37.05 3.33 2.81
N ARG A 393 36.51 4.53 2.60
CA ARG A 393 37.28 5.77 2.52
C ARG A 393 37.99 6.08 3.84
N ASP A 394 37.22 6.01 4.93
CA ASP A 394 37.67 6.32 6.28
C ASP A 394 37.09 5.29 7.27
N PRO A 395 37.87 4.75 8.21
CA PRO A 395 37.39 3.80 9.22
C PRO A 395 36.30 4.37 10.16
N ASP A 396 36.33 5.67 10.43
CA ASP A 396 35.53 6.33 11.47
C ASP A 396 34.47 7.30 10.89
N ASP A 397 34.61 7.72 9.63
CA ASP A 397 33.72 8.67 8.96
C ASP A 397 33.03 8.05 7.72
N LEU A 398 31.71 7.84 7.80
CA LEU A 398 30.89 7.26 6.74
C LEU A 398 30.11 8.32 5.98
N HIS A 399 30.13 8.25 4.64
CA HIS A 399 29.32 9.09 3.76
C HIS A 399 28.30 8.26 2.98
N VAL A 400 27.21 8.91 2.53
CA VAL A 400 26.23 8.27 1.63
C VAL A 400 26.94 7.72 0.40
N GLY A 401 26.70 6.44 0.12
CA GLY A 401 27.34 5.71 -0.97
C GLY A 401 28.59 4.93 -0.57
N ASP A 402 29.13 5.10 0.63
CA ASP A 402 30.33 4.36 1.04
C ASP A 402 30.06 2.85 1.22
N PRO A 403 31.00 1.97 0.82
CA PRO A 403 30.87 0.54 1.04
C PRO A 403 31.25 0.17 2.48
N VAL A 404 30.39 -0.61 3.13
CA VAL A 404 30.64 -1.23 4.44
C VAL A 404 30.56 -2.74 4.25
N ASP A 405 31.69 -3.36 3.91
CA ASP A 405 31.77 -4.76 3.48
C ASP A 405 30.87 -5.06 2.26
N PHE A 406 29.80 -5.84 2.46
CA PHE A 406 28.78 -6.16 1.45
C PHE A 406 27.51 -5.31 1.62
N TRP A 407 27.61 -4.22 2.37
CA TRP A 407 26.59 -3.19 2.48
C TRP A 407 27.07 -1.88 1.85
N ARG A 408 26.12 -0.98 1.58
CA ARG A 408 26.36 0.39 1.16
C ARG A 408 25.59 1.35 2.05
N VAL A 409 26.20 2.46 2.43
CA VAL A 409 25.51 3.54 3.15
C VAL A 409 24.45 4.13 2.23
N GLU A 410 23.19 4.01 2.62
CA GLU A 410 22.03 4.53 1.90
C GLU A 410 21.60 5.88 2.44
N ALA A 411 21.61 6.05 3.76
CA ALA A 411 21.34 7.31 4.43
C ALA A 411 22.18 7.44 5.71
N ILE A 412 22.61 8.66 6.02
CA ILE A 412 23.26 9.00 7.28
C ILE A 412 22.82 10.42 7.68
N GLU A 413 22.37 10.59 8.92
CA GLU A 413 22.01 11.89 9.50
C GLU A 413 22.71 11.99 10.85
N SER A 414 23.50 13.05 11.02
CA SER A 414 24.38 13.21 12.19
C SER A 414 23.62 13.06 13.49
N ASN A 415 24.10 12.16 14.36
CA ASN A 415 23.56 11.87 15.69
C ASN A 415 22.14 11.26 15.70
N GLU A 416 21.55 10.95 14.54
CA GLU A 416 20.18 10.46 14.46
C GLU A 416 20.08 9.12 13.73
N LEU A 417 20.67 8.98 12.54
CA LEU A 417 20.35 7.88 11.62
C LEU A 417 21.59 7.34 10.92
N LEU A 418 21.71 6.01 10.88
CA LEU A 418 22.54 5.30 9.90
C LEU A 418 21.72 4.20 9.23
N ARG A 419 21.67 4.19 7.90
CA ARG A 419 21.01 3.14 7.11
C ARG A 419 21.98 2.53 6.10
N LEU A 420 22.06 1.20 6.15
CA LEU A 420 22.85 0.38 5.24
C LEU A 420 21.94 -0.45 4.35
N ARG A 421 22.26 -0.53 3.05
CA ARG A 421 21.59 -1.38 2.07
C ARG A 421 22.48 -2.54 1.66
N ALA A 422 21.93 -3.75 1.61
CA ALA A 422 22.66 -4.94 1.24
C ALA A 422 23.00 -4.95 -0.26
N GLU A 423 24.28 -5.17 -0.59
CA GLU A 423 24.76 -5.40 -1.96
C GLU A 423 24.97 -6.89 -2.28
N MET A 424 24.99 -7.74 -1.26
CA MET A 424 25.07 -9.18 -1.40
C MET A 424 23.92 -9.73 -2.24
N ARG A 425 24.16 -10.85 -2.94
CA ARG A 425 23.11 -11.52 -3.72
C ARG A 425 22.13 -12.18 -2.77
N LEU A 426 20.91 -11.68 -2.77
CA LEU A 426 19.79 -12.16 -1.96
C LEU A 426 18.56 -12.39 -2.84
N PRO A 427 17.70 -13.36 -2.50
CA PRO A 427 16.38 -13.50 -3.11
C PRO A 427 15.41 -12.42 -2.59
N GLY A 428 15.83 -11.15 -2.58
CA GLY A 428 15.12 -10.02 -2.00
C GLY A 428 16.03 -8.80 -1.83
N VAL A 429 15.50 -7.75 -1.21
CA VAL A 429 16.27 -6.53 -0.85
C VAL A 429 16.32 -6.43 0.66
N ALA A 430 17.50 -6.24 1.24
CA ALA A 430 17.70 -6.07 2.69
C ALA A 430 18.25 -4.67 2.99
N SER A 431 17.78 -4.07 4.07
CA SER A 431 18.40 -2.90 4.71
C SER A 431 18.51 -3.12 6.22
N LEU A 432 19.49 -2.45 6.82
CA LEU A 432 19.72 -2.41 8.25
C LEU A 432 19.84 -0.94 8.67
N GLU A 433 18.97 -0.53 9.59
CA GLU A 433 18.85 0.86 10.05
C GLU A 433 19.07 0.93 11.55
N TRP A 434 19.73 2.00 11.99
CA TRP A 434 19.79 2.42 13.39
C TRP A 434 19.27 3.85 13.52
N ARG A 435 18.34 4.08 14.45
CA ARG A 435 17.93 5.42 14.88
C ARG A 435 18.31 5.66 16.34
N ILE A 436 18.80 6.84 16.66
CA ILE A 436 19.16 7.26 18.01
C ILE A 436 18.10 8.27 18.47
N GLU A 437 17.47 8.00 19.61
CA GLU A 437 16.51 8.90 20.25
C GLU A 437 17.02 9.27 21.66
N PRO A 438 16.79 10.52 22.13
CA PRO A 438 17.08 10.89 23.51
C PRO A 438 16.25 10.04 24.48
N ALA A 439 16.86 9.58 25.58
CA ALA A 439 16.12 8.85 26.59
C ALA A 439 15.27 9.79 27.45
N PRO A 440 14.01 9.45 27.78
CA PRO A 440 13.22 10.20 28.74
C PRO A 440 13.82 10.05 30.16
N ASP A 441 14.08 11.17 30.85
CA ASP A 441 14.69 11.31 32.19
C ASP A 441 16.20 10.96 32.33
N SER A 442 17.07 11.83 31.79
CA SER A 442 18.53 11.71 31.86
C SER A 442 19.19 12.59 32.94
N GLU A 443 18.77 12.47 34.21
CA GLU A 443 19.58 13.00 35.33
C GLU A 443 20.59 11.98 35.88
N HIS A 444 20.25 10.68 35.87
CA HIS A 444 21.12 9.58 36.37
C HIS A 444 20.97 8.26 35.57
N GLY A 445 20.36 8.32 34.38
CA GLY A 445 20.05 7.15 33.54
C GLY A 445 20.71 7.19 32.15
N PRO A 446 20.52 6.15 31.32
CA PRO A 446 21.10 6.08 29.97
C PRO A 446 20.69 7.31 29.17
N ARG A 447 21.63 7.90 28.43
CA ARG A 447 21.43 9.19 27.75
C ARG A 447 20.63 9.05 26.45
N CYS A 448 20.77 7.93 25.74
CA CYS A 448 20.04 7.70 24.50
C CYS A 448 19.50 6.26 24.38
N ARG A 449 18.56 6.08 23.46
CA ARG A 449 17.99 4.80 23.04
C ARG A 449 18.30 4.57 21.57
N VAL A 450 18.87 3.42 21.25
CA VAL A 450 19.17 3.01 19.87
C VAL A 450 18.14 2.00 19.41
N HIS A 451 17.47 2.32 18.31
CA HIS A 451 16.49 1.50 17.61
C HIS A 451 17.16 0.85 16.39
N GLN A 452 17.37 -0.47 16.43
CA GLN A 452 17.87 -1.23 15.28
C GLN A 452 16.72 -1.89 14.55
N THR A 453 16.60 -1.62 13.25
CA THR A 453 15.59 -2.20 12.37
C THR A 453 16.26 -2.89 11.19
N ALA A 454 16.20 -4.23 11.14
CA ALA A 454 16.50 -4.99 9.94
C ALA A 454 15.22 -5.13 9.10
N THR A 455 15.25 -4.65 7.86
CA THR A 455 14.12 -4.73 6.93
C THR A 455 14.49 -5.63 5.77
N PHE A 456 13.59 -6.54 5.39
CA PHE A 456 13.77 -7.38 4.21
C PHE A 456 12.49 -7.43 3.36
N VAL A 457 12.68 -7.22 2.07
CA VAL A 457 11.64 -7.35 1.04
C VAL A 457 11.93 -8.62 0.24
N PRO A 458 11.28 -9.74 0.54
CA PRO A 458 11.47 -11.02 -0.12
C PRO A 458 10.96 -10.97 -1.55
N ARG A 459 11.75 -11.52 -2.48
CA ARG A 459 11.33 -11.72 -3.87
C ARG A 459 10.71 -13.10 -4.03
N GLY A 460 9.38 -13.15 -4.08
CA GLY A 460 8.61 -14.39 -4.26
C GLY A 460 8.82 -15.42 -3.14
N LEU A 461 8.49 -16.69 -3.42
CA LEU A 461 8.58 -17.79 -2.44
C LEU A 461 9.99 -17.99 -1.86
N TRP A 462 11.01 -17.98 -2.72
CA TRP A 462 12.40 -18.22 -2.30
C TRP A 462 12.93 -17.13 -1.38
N GLY A 463 12.50 -15.87 -1.58
CA GLY A 463 12.81 -14.79 -0.65
C GLY A 463 12.26 -15.05 0.73
N ARG A 464 11.00 -15.50 0.83
CA ARG A 464 10.36 -15.79 2.12
C ARG A 464 11.04 -16.95 2.83
N LEU A 465 11.29 -18.04 2.11
CA LEU A 465 12.01 -19.20 2.65
C LEU A 465 13.41 -18.81 3.15
N TYR A 466 14.11 -17.93 2.41
CA TYR A 466 15.39 -17.39 2.84
C TYR A 466 15.27 -16.61 4.14
N TRP A 467 14.30 -15.69 4.27
CA TRP A 467 14.12 -14.93 5.51
C TRP A 467 13.90 -15.84 6.71
N TYR A 468 12.98 -16.81 6.59
CA TYR A 468 12.68 -17.71 7.70
C TYR A 468 13.83 -18.68 8.01
N SER A 469 14.67 -19.04 7.03
CA SER A 469 15.85 -19.87 7.30
C SER A 469 16.96 -19.09 8.02
N VAL A 470 17.07 -17.77 7.81
CA VAL A 470 18.05 -16.92 8.50
C VAL A 470 17.56 -16.30 9.81
N ALA A 471 16.24 -16.24 10.03
CA ALA A 471 15.63 -15.64 11.23
C ALA A 471 16.17 -16.19 12.57
N PRO A 472 16.45 -17.50 12.74
CA PRO A 472 17.08 -17.99 13.98
C PRO A 472 18.45 -17.37 14.24
N PHE A 473 19.24 -17.08 13.20
CA PHE A 473 20.55 -16.44 13.33
C PHE A 473 20.43 -14.97 13.71
N HIS A 474 19.40 -14.27 13.24
CA HIS A 474 19.12 -12.89 13.66
C HIS A 474 18.96 -12.78 15.18
N HIS A 475 18.35 -13.79 15.82
CA HIS A 475 18.25 -13.85 17.28
C HIS A 475 19.60 -13.82 18.01
N PHE A 476 20.67 -14.30 17.37
CA PHE A 476 22.02 -14.31 17.94
C PHE A 476 22.90 -13.14 17.50
N VAL A 477 22.74 -12.68 16.25
CA VAL A 477 23.59 -11.65 15.64
C VAL A 477 23.18 -10.25 16.08
N PHE A 478 21.89 -9.95 16.01
CA PHE A 478 21.39 -8.59 16.20
C PHE A 478 21.49 -8.06 17.64
N PRO A 479 21.31 -8.86 18.71
CA PRO A 479 21.58 -8.40 20.07
C PRO A 479 23.07 -8.10 20.29
N ARG A 480 23.95 -8.99 19.84
CA ARG A 480 25.40 -8.81 19.99
C ARG A 480 25.90 -7.56 19.27
N LEU A 481 25.34 -7.29 18.10
CA LEU A 481 25.63 -6.08 17.36
C LEU A 481 25.24 -4.82 18.15
N LEU A 482 24.02 -4.78 18.70
CA LEU A 482 23.56 -3.69 19.57
C LEU A 482 24.39 -3.55 20.84
N ASP A 483 24.69 -4.65 21.53
CA ASP A 483 25.50 -4.66 22.75
C ASP A 483 26.93 -4.16 22.48
N GLY A 484 27.49 -4.53 21.33
CA GLY A 484 28.79 -4.07 20.87
C GLY A 484 28.85 -2.57 20.58
N ILE A 485 27.84 -2.05 19.88
CA ILE A 485 27.69 -0.61 19.62
C ILE A 485 27.60 0.15 20.95
N ALA A 486 26.78 -0.34 21.90
CA ALA A 486 26.64 0.27 23.21
C ALA A 486 27.98 0.30 23.97
N ALA A 487 28.69 -0.83 24.02
CA ALA A 487 29.98 -0.92 24.69
C ALA A 487 31.05 0.00 24.07
N ASP A 488 31.08 0.12 22.74
CA ASP A 488 32.01 1.02 22.05
C ASP A 488 31.70 2.51 22.35
N ALA A 489 30.42 2.87 22.38
CA ALA A 489 29.97 4.23 22.72
C ALA A 489 30.26 4.61 24.19
N GLU A 490 30.00 3.69 25.11
CA GLU A 490 30.20 3.87 26.56
C GLU A 490 31.69 3.95 26.92
N SER A 491 32.53 3.15 26.25
CA SER A 491 33.98 3.18 26.45
C SER A 491 34.62 4.45 25.88
N GLY A 492 34.13 4.96 24.74
CA GLY A 492 34.57 6.23 24.16
C GLY A 492 34.21 7.44 25.03
N SER A 493 33.04 7.41 25.69
CA SER A 493 32.57 8.48 26.59
C SER A 493 33.40 8.59 27.87
N SER A 494 33.97 7.48 28.34
CA SER A 494 34.78 7.42 29.56
C SER A 494 36.12 8.16 29.46
N HIS A 495 36.62 8.45 28.25
CA HIS A 495 37.88 9.15 28.05
C HIS A 495 37.78 10.69 28.11
N THR A 496 36.56 11.24 28.11
CA THR A 496 36.31 12.70 28.08
C THR A 496 36.10 13.34 29.46
N LEU A 497 36.17 12.57 30.55
CA LEU A 497 35.83 13.02 31.92
C LEU A 497 37.03 13.42 32.80
N PHE A 498 38.20 13.73 32.23
CA PHE A 498 39.28 14.38 32.98
C PHE A 498 39.49 15.81 32.45
N PRO A 499 39.07 16.85 33.18
CA PRO A 499 39.56 18.21 32.94
C PRO A 499 40.99 18.35 33.52
N GLU A 500 41.78 19.18 32.86
CA GLU A 500 43.14 19.62 33.28
C GLU A 500 43.20 20.20 34.69
#